data_AF-A0A7Z9QLB8-F1
#
_entry.id   AF-A0A7Z9QLB8-F1
#
_cell.length_a   1.000
_cell.length_b   1.000
_cell.length_c   1.000
_cell.angle_alpha   90.00
_cell.angle_beta   90.00
_cell.angle_gamma   90.00
#
_symmetry.space_group_name_H-M   'P 1'
#
loop_
_entity.id
_entity.type
_entity.pdbx_description
1 polymer ?
#
loop_
_entity_poly.entity_id
_entity_poly.type
_entity_poly.pdbx_seq_one_letter_code
_entity_poly.pdbx_strand_id
1 'polypeptide(L)'
;MINVGSLSYGAGSVAFFALTALLLTVWRGRLQGWVLVFATFFSALWAAGLAYQASFDTLPRELIWSLEMARDICWILFLFKILSYTRAATGQLFGLARAGVLLLCVGLLGLQIGYPLLVASGLAGLVDVTIFSVGHVLIAVAGIVLVEQIYRNTLPEQRWAIKFLCLGLFGMFAYDLYMYSEALMFRVLDQSSWFARGAINALLVPLLAVSVARDPVVSANIFVSRGVIFHTTGLVAAGLYLLAMAAVGYYISYYGGSWGPVLQLIFLFGSLLV
;
A
#
# COMPACT_ATOMS: atom_id res chain seq x y z
N MET A 1 19.92 -17.14 10.30
CA MET A 1 19.73 -18.00 9.12
C MET A 1 19.12 -17.15 8.01
N ILE A 2 19.53 -17.29 6.75
CA ILE A 2 18.99 -16.48 5.65
C ILE A 2 17.57 -16.97 5.35
N ASN A 3 16.57 -16.15 5.68
CA ASN A 3 15.15 -16.42 5.42
C ASN A 3 14.72 -15.63 4.17
N VAL A 4 13.82 -16.18 3.35
CA VAL A 4 13.22 -15.49 2.19
C VAL A 4 12.67 -14.12 2.59
N GLY A 5 12.01 -14.02 3.75
CA GLY A 5 11.53 -12.74 4.28
C GLY A 5 12.65 -11.72 4.50
N SER A 6 13.78 -12.15 5.06
CA SER A 6 14.94 -11.28 5.32
C SER A 6 15.57 -10.73 4.04
N LEU A 7 15.68 -11.55 2.99
CA LEU A 7 16.20 -11.12 1.69
C LEU A 7 15.24 -10.17 0.99
N SER A 8 13.95 -10.52 0.99
CA SER A 8 12.89 -9.75 0.34
C SER A 8 12.76 -8.35 0.94
N TYR A 9 12.59 -8.26 2.26
CA TYR A 9 12.50 -6.97 2.96
C TYR A 9 13.85 -6.26 3.03
N GLY A 10 14.96 -6.99 3.08
CA GLY A 10 16.30 -6.40 3.00
C GLY A 10 16.52 -5.67 1.67
N ALA A 11 16.13 -6.28 0.55
CA ALA A 11 16.16 -5.63 -0.76
C ALA A 11 15.26 -4.38 -0.80
N GLY A 12 14.04 -4.48 -0.26
CA GLY A 12 13.13 -3.34 -0.15
C GLY A 12 13.69 -2.19 0.68
N SER A 13 14.33 -2.51 1.82
CA SER A 13 14.96 -1.53 2.70
C SER A 13 16.11 -0.81 2.01
N VAL A 14 17.03 -1.55 1.38
CA VAL A 14 18.15 -0.96 0.63
C VAL A 14 17.64 -0.06 -0.49
N ALA A 15 16.63 -0.50 -1.25
CA ALA A 15 16.05 0.28 -2.32
C ALA A 15 15.44 1.59 -1.81
N PHE A 16 14.61 1.55 -0.77
CA PHE A 16 14.02 2.76 -0.21
C PHE A 16 15.04 3.68 0.46
N PHE A 17 16.04 3.15 1.16
CA PHE A 17 17.13 3.98 1.71
C PHE A 17 17.92 4.68 0.61
N ALA A 18 18.22 3.99 -0.49
CA ALA A 18 18.87 4.60 -1.66
C ALA A 18 18.01 5.71 -2.27
N LEU A 19 16.69 5.50 -2.37
CA LEU A 19 15.75 6.52 -2.85
C LEU A 19 15.67 7.72 -1.88
N THR A 20 15.60 7.48 -0.56
CA THR A 20 15.64 8.55 0.45
C THR A 20 16.93 9.34 0.37
N ALA A 21 18.08 8.69 0.23
CA ALA A 21 19.37 9.36 0.05
C ALA A 21 19.41 10.20 -1.23
N LEU A 22 18.95 9.64 -2.36
CA LEU A 22 18.81 10.38 -3.62
C LEU A 22 17.97 11.65 -3.43
N LEU A 23 16.80 11.53 -2.78
CA LEU A 23 15.91 12.66 -2.53
C LEU A 23 16.57 13.75 -1.68
N LEU A 24 17.32 13.37 -0.64
CA LEU A 24 18.06 14.32 0.20
C LEU A 24 19.17 15.06 -0.57
N THR A 25 19.83 14.40 -1.54
CA THR A 25 20.87 15.05 -2.36
C THR A 25 20.30 15.98 -3.44
N VAL A 26 19.17 15.62 -4.03
CA VAL A 26 18.55 16.36 -5.13
C VAL A 26 17.76 17.57 -4.61
N TRP A 27 17.15 17.49 -3.42
CA TRP A 27 16.35 18.58 -2.87
C TRP A 27 17.15 19.50 -1.94
N ARG A 28 17.70 20.57 -2.54
CA ARG A 28 18.35 21.70 -1.86
C ARG A 28 17.35 22.65 -1.16
N GLY A 29 16.60 22.16 -0.16
CA GLY A 29 15.93 23.04 0.82
C GLY A 29 14.51 23.53 0.50
N ARG A 30 13.77 22.91 -0.43
CA ARG A 30 12.35 23.24 -0.66
C ARG A 30 11.46 22.45 0.30
N LEU A 31 10.69 23.15 1.14
CA LEU A 31 9.77 22.59 2.16
C LEU A 31 8.81 21.51 1.62
N GLN A 32 8.52 21.55 0.32
CA GLN A 32 7.53 20.70 -0.34
C GLN A 32 8.02 19.26 -0.57
N GLY A 33 9.34 19.02 -0.60
CA GLY A 33 9.91 17.69 -0.81
C GLY A 33 9.90 16.78 0.42
N TRP A 34 9.81 17.36 1.63
CA TRP A 34 9.94 16.60 2.86
C TRP A 34 8.89 15.50 3.04
N VAL A 35 7.67 15.67 2.51
CA VAL A 35 6.63 14.64 2.64
C VAL A 35 7.01 13.34 1.92
N LEU A 36 7.63 13.42 0.74
CA LEU A 36 8.12 12.24 0.02
C LEU A 36 9.36 11.64 0.69
N VAL A 37 10.24 12.49 1.24
CA VAL A 37 11.37 12.02 2.05
C VAL A 37 10.87 11.21 3.25
N PHE A 38 9.87 11.71 3.98
CA PHE A 38 9.26 10.95 5.09
C PHE A 38 8.61 9.65 4.62
N ALA A 39 7.85 9.67 3.52
CA ALA A 39 7.22 8.47 3.00
C ALA A 39 8.23 7.38 2.63
N THR A 40 9.31 7.75 1.94
CA THR A 40 10.37 6.81 1.57
C THR A 40 11.19 6.36 2.79
N PHE A 41 11.47 7.26 3.74
CA PHE A 41 12.20 6.95 4.97
C PHE A 41 11.43 5.97 5.86
N PHE A 42 10.15 6.22 6.13
CA PHE A 42 9.32 5.29 6.91
C PHE A 42 9.11 3.96 6.17
N SER A 43 9.06 3.96 4.83
CA SER A 43 9.07 2.72 4.05
C SER A 43 10.38 1.94 4.21
N ALA A 44 11.52 2.63 4.26
CA ALA A 44 12.83 2.02 4.52
C ALA A 44 12.92 1.43 5.93
N LEU A 45 12.44 2.15 6.95
CA LEU A 45 12.39 1.68 8.34
C LEU A 45 11.45 0.49 8.51
N TRP A 46 10.27 0.53 7.90
CA TRP A 46 9.33 -0.60 7.91
C TRP A 46 9.96 -1.85 7.28
N ALA A 47 10.58 -1.72 6.11
CA ALA A 47 11.25 -2.83 5.45
C ALA A 47 12.47 -3.33 6.26
N ALA A 48 13.25 -2.42 6.87
CA ALA A 48 14.36 -2.80 7.74
C ALA A 48 13.87 -3.58 8.98
N GLY A 49 12.80 -3.09 9.63
CA GLY A 49 12.18 -3.72 10.77
C GLY A 49 11.67 -5.12 10.45
N LEU A 50 11.02 -5.30 9.29
CA LEU A 50 10.56 -6.62 8.85
C LEU A 50 11.67 -7.56 8.43
N ALA A 51 12.75 -7.05 7.81
CA ALA A 51 13.93 -7.85 7.51
C ALA A 51 14.61 -8.36 8.79
N TYR A 52 14.69 -7.48 9.79
CA TYR A 52 15.22 -7.82 11.12
C TYR A 52 14.31 -8.82 11.84
N GLN A 53 12.98 -8.59 11.85
CA GLN A 53 12.01 -9.53 12.42
C GLN A 53 12.13 -10.91 11.77
N ALA A 54 12.22 -10.98 10.43
CA ALA A 54 12.34 -12.26 9.73
C ALA A 54 13.63 -13.04 10.06
N SER A 55 14.64 -12.36 10.61
CA SER A 55 15.95 -12.94 10.95
C SER A 55 16.08 -13.32 12.41
N PHE A 56 15.49 -12.53 13.32
CA PHE A 56 15.71 -12.64 14.77
C PHE A 56 14.42 -12.86 15.57
N ASP A 57 13.26 -12.54 15.00
CA ASP A 57 11.93 -12.67 15.61
C ASP A 57 11.76 -11.94 16.97
N THR A 58 12.58 -10.92 17.26
CA THR A 58 12.63 -10.28 18.58
C THR A 58 11.89 -8.94 18.68
N LEU A 59 11.45 -8.33 17.57
CA LEU A 59 10.79 -7.03 17.66
C LEU A 59 9.37 -7.18 18.20
N PRO A 60 8.93 -6.25 19.05
CA PRO A 60 7.53 -6.19 19.48
C PRO A 60 6.61 -6.05 18.28
N ARG A 61 5.49 -6.78 18.30
CA ARG A 61 4.46 -6.74 17.26
C ARG A 61 3.98 -5.30 17.04
N GLU A 62 3.80 -4.56 18.12
CA GLU A 62 3.33 -3.18 18.15
C GLU A 62 4.22 -2.26 17.32
N LEU A 63 5.55 -2.47 17.36
CA LEU A 63 6.50 -1.67 16.60
C LEU A 63 6.35 -1.89 15.09
N ILE A 64 6.17 -3.15 14.67
CA ILE A 64 6.03 -3.50 13.25
C ILE A 64 4.75 -2.88 12.68
N TRP A 65 3.62 -3.05 13.36
CA TRP A 65 2.35 -2.44 12.92
C TRP A 65 2.38 -0.92 12.98
N SER A 66 3.07 -0.32 13.95
CA SER A 66 3.26 1.13 14.01
C SER A 66 4.09 1.65 12.82
N LEU A 67 5.15 0.94 12.43
CA LEU A 67 5.94 1.27 11.24
C LEU A 67 5.12 1.14 9.96
N GLU A 68 4.26 0.11 9.89
CA GLU A 68 3.34 -0.09 8.77
C GLU A 68 2.33 1.06 8.65
N MET A 69 1.70 1.46 9.74
CA MET A 69 0.81 2.62 9.76
C MET A 69 1.54 3.91 9.43
N ALA A 70 2.74 4.12 9.97
CA ALA A 70 3.53 5.31 9.67
C ALA A 70 3.85 5.42 8.18
N ARG A 71 4.21 4.29 7.55
CA ARG A 71 4.42 4.18 6.10
C ARG A 71 3.17 4.56 5.32
N ASP A 72 2.03 3.95 5.64
CA ASP A 72 0.77 4.16 4.92
C ASP A 72 0.27 5.60 5.07
N ILE A 73 0.31 6.15 6.29
CA ILE A 73 -0.03 7.54 6.58
C ILE A 73 0.84 8.49 5.76
N CYS A 74 2.15 8.26 5.71
CA CYS A 74 3.05 9.13 4.94
C CYS A 74 2.73 9.11 3.44
N TRP A 75 2.44 7.94 2.86
CA TRP A 75 2.05 7.85 1.45
C TRP A 75 0.69 8.50 1.18
N ILE A 76 -0.29 8.31 2.05
CA ILE A 76 -1.60 8.96 1.94
C ILE A 76 -1.47 10.48 2.06
N LEU A 77 -0.68 10.98 3.02
CA LEU A 77 -0.39 12.41 3.16
C LEU A 77 0.32 12.97 1.93
N PHE A 78 1.27 12.23 1.36
CA PHE A 78 1.94 12.60 0.12
C PHE A 78 0.96 12.72 -1.06
N LEU A 79 0.08 11.74 -1.24
CA LEU A 79 -0.94 11.76 -2.29
C LEU A 79 -1.93 12.93 -2.12
N PHE A 80 -2.41 13.17 -0.90
CA PHE A 80 -3.26 14.33 -0.61
C PHE A 80 -2.52 15.65 -0.82
N LYS A 81 -1.23 15.71 -0.48
CA LYS A 81 -0.40 16.90 -0.71
C LYS A 81 -0.31 17.20 -2.20
N ILE A 82 -0.05 16.20 -3.04
CA ILE A 82 -0.07 16.37 -4.51
C ILE A 82 -1.45 16.86 -4.97
N LEU A 83 -2.53 16.22 -4.56
CA LEU A 83 -3.88 16.60 -4.98
C LEU A 83 -4.26 18.00 -4.50
N SER A 84 -3.73 18.46 -3.36
CA SER A 84 -4.01 19.79 -2.81
C SER A 84 -3.50 20.94 -3.69
N TYR A 85 -2.53 20.67 -4.56
CA TYR A 85 -2.07 21.62 -5.58
C TYR A 85 -3.03 21.75 -6.76
N THR A 86 -4.00 20.85 -6.85
CA THR A 86 -5.11 20.94 -7.80
C THR A 86 -6.27 21.73 -7.19
N ARG A 87 -7.06 22.45 -8.01
CA ARG A 87 -8.39 22.99 -7.58
C ARG A 87 -9.39 21.90 -7.14
N ALA A 88 -9.03 20.61 -7.20
CA ALA A 88 -9.71 19.52 -6.49
C ALA A 88 -9.90 19.83 -4.99
N ALA A 89 -8.92 20.55 -4.42
CA ALA A 89 -8.84 20.89 -3.01
C ALA A 89 -9.98 21.80 -2.50
N THR A 90 -10.73 22.43 -3.41
CA THR A 90 -11.76 23.41 -3.06
C THR A 90 -13.19 22.82 -2.97
N GLY A 91 -13.39 21.55 -3.37
CA GLY A 91 -14.70 20.90 -3.25
C GLY A 91 -14.96 20.37 -1.83
N GLN A 92 -16.13 20.65 -1.26
CA GLN A 92 -16.54 20.13 0.06
C GLN A 92 -16.43 18.60 0.14
N LEU A 93 -16.79 17.89 -0.93
CA LEU A 93 -16.66 16.43 -1.03
C LEU A 93 -15.21 15.94 -0.90
N PHE A 94 -14.24 16.66 -1.47
CA PHE A 94 -12.82 16.31 -1.34
C PHE A 94 -12.32 16.53 0.09
N GLY A 95 -12.75 17.60 0.75
CA GLY A 95 -12.48 17.85 2.17
C GLY A 95 -13.01 16.74 3.07
N LEU A 96 -14.26 16.30 2.83
CA LEU A 96 -14.88 15.18 3.55
C LEU A 96 -14.17 13.85 3.28
N ALA A 97 -13.83 13.54 2.04
CA ALA A 97 -13.09 12.33 1.70
C ALA A 97 -11.70 12.31 2.36
N ARG A 98 -10.99 13.45 2.33
CA ARG A 98 -9.71 13.61 3.02
C ARG A 98 -9.85 13.41 4.52
N ALA A 99 -10.83 14.05 5.15
CA ALA A 99 -11.10 13.87 6.57
C ALA A 99 -11.44 12.42 6.90
N GLY A 100 -12.29 11.76 6.11
CA GLY A 100 -12.67 10.36 6.29
C GLY A 100 -11.48 9.40 6.21
N VAL A 101 -10.61 9.54 5.20
CA VAL A 101 -9.40 8.71 5.07
C VAL A 101 -8.42 8.96 6.22
N LEU A 102 -8.22 10.22 6.63
CA LEU A 102 -7.34 10.53 7.78
C LEU A 102 -7.92 10.02 9.10
N LEU A 103 -9.24 10.13 9.31
CA LEU A 103 -9.92 9.55 10.46
C LEU A 103 -9.82 8.03 10.49
N LEU A 104 -9.92 7.37 9.32
CA LEU A 104 -9.66 5.94 9.21
C LEU A 104 -8.23 5.58 9.63
N CYS A 105 -7.23 6.32 9.14
CA CYS A 105 -5.83 6.09 9.52
C CYS A 105 -5.60 6.28 11.03
N VAL A 106 -6.12 7.36 11.60
CA VAL A 106 -6.01 7.64 13.05
C VAL A 106 -6.77 6.60 13.88
N GLY A 107 -7.96 6.19 13.44
CA GLY A 107 -8.76 5.17 14.09
C GLY A 107 -8.06 3.82 14.11
N LEU A 108 -7.46 3.40 13.00
CA LEU A 108 -6.69 2.15 12.92
C LEU A 108 -5.40 2.21 13.75
N LEU A 109 -4.68 3.33 13.72
CA LEU A 109 -3.51 3.53 14.57
C LEU A 109 -3.89 3.46 16.06
N GLY A 110 -4.99 4.12 16.46
CA GLY A 110 -5.50 4.07 17.82
C GLY A 110 -5.93 2.66 18.24
N LEU A 111 -6.58 1.91 17.33
CA LEU A 111 -6.95 0.52 17.54
C LEU A 111 -5.72 -0.38 17.77
N GLN A 112 -4.66 -0.18 16.98
CA GLN A 112 -3.41 -0.94 17.09
C GLN A 112 -2.67 -0.66 18.40
N ILE A 113 -2.50 0.63 18.74
CA ILE A 113 -1.83 1.03 19.98
C ILE A 113 -2.65 0.60 21.21
N GLY A 114 -3.98 0.65 21.12
CA GLY A 114 -4.91 0.25 22.18
C GLY A 114 -5.11 -1.27 22.30
N TYR A 115 -4.65 -2.07 21.34
CA TYR A 115 -4.89 -3.51 21.34
C TYR A 115 -4.38 -4.23 22.60
N PRO A 116 -3.17 -3.94 23.14
CA PRO A 116 -2.72 -4.55 24.40
C PRO A 116 -3.65 -4.25 25.59
N LEU A 117 -4.27 -3.08 25.62
CA LEU A 117 -5.25 -2.71 26.67
C LEU A 117 -6.57 -3.47 26.49
N LEU A 118 -7.00 -3.71 25.25
CA LEU A 118 -8.16 -4.57 24.95
C LEU A 118 -7.91 -6.02 25.38
N VAL A 119 -6.69 -6.53 25.19
CA VAL A 119 -6.27 -7.83 25.70
C VAL A 119 -6.32 -7.86 27.23
N ALA A 120 -5.72 -6.87 27.90
CA ALA A 120 -5.70 -6.80 29.36
C ALA A 120 -7.10 -6.67 29.99
N SER A 121 -8.04 -6.05 29.29
CA SER A 121 -9.44 -5.90 29.73
C SER A 121 -10.36 -7.08 29.37
N GLY A 122 -9.84 -8.13 28.72
CA GLY A 122 -10.63 -9.28 28.28
C GLY A 122 -11.55 -9.00 27.09
N LEU A 123 -11.41 -7.83 26.44
CA LEU A 123 -12.21 -7.39 25.31
C LEU A 123 -11.55 -7.63 23.95
N ALA A 124 -10.42 -8.35 23.90
CA ALA A 124 -9.70 -8.63 22.66
C ALA A 124 -10.55 -9.35 21.60
N GLY A 125 -11.55 -10.14 22.01
CA GLY A 125 -12.47 -10.80 21.07
C GLY A 125 -13.33 -9.84 20.24
N LEU A 126 -13.41 -8.56 20.62
CA LEU A 126 -14.09 -7.53 19.83
C LEU A 126 -13.27 -7.08 18.61
N VAL A 127 -11.97 -7.39 18.57
CA VAL A 127 -11.03 -6.95 17.53
C VAL A 127 -10.19 -8.14 17.05
N ASP A 128 -10.58 -8.69 15.90
CA ASP A 128 -9.88 -9.80 15.25
C ASP A 128 -9.14 -9.34 13.98
N VAL A 129 -8.32 -10.22 13.39
CA VAL A 129 -7.60 -10.07 12.11
C VAL A 129 -8.51 -9.52 11.01
N THR A 130 -9.80 -9.89 11.03
CA THR A 130 -10.81 -9.38 10.09
C THR A 130 -10.93 -7.85 10.15
N ILE A 131 -11.05 -7.26 11.36
CA ILE A 131 -11.25 -5.80 11.50
C ILE A 131 -10.01 -5.03 11.03
N PHE A 132 -8.82 -5.51 11.39
CA PHE A 132 -7.57 -4.91 10.91
C PHE A 132 -7.46 -5.01 9.39
N SER A 133 -7.75 -6.18 8.82
CA SER A 133 -7.65 -6.41 7.38
C SER A 133 -8.65 -5.56 6.59
N VAL A 134 -9.88 -5.37 7.09
CA VAL A 134 -10.86 -4.44 6.48
C VAL A 134 -10.29 -3.02 6.47
N GLY A 135 -9.72 -2.57 7.58
CA GLY A 135 -9.11 -1.25 7.67
C GLY A 135 -8.01 -1.02 6.64
N HIS A 136 -7.10 -1.97 6.51
CA HIS A 136 -6.02 -1.90 5.53
C HIS A 136 -6.51 -2.03 4.08
N VAL A 137 -7.54 -2.84 3.80
CA VAL A 137 -8.19 -2.87 2.48
C VAL A 137 -8.75 -1.49 2.14
N LEU A 138 -9.43 -0.83 3.08
CA LEU A 138 -9.97 0.52 2.85
C LEU A 138 -8.86 1.56 2.60
N ILE A 139 -7.74 1.48 3.32
CA ILE A 139 -6.56 2.32 3.06
C ILE A 139 -6.00 2.05 1.65
N ALA A 140 -5.86 0.78 1.26
CA ALA A 140 -5.33 0.40 -0.05
C ALA A 140 -6.24 0.89 -1.19
N VAL A 141 -7.56 0.74 -1.05
CA VAL A 141 -8.54 1.30 -1.99
C VAL A 141 -8.45 2.82 -2.05
N ALA A 142 -8.34 3.49 -0.90
CA ALA A 142 -8.15 4.95 -0.86
C ALA A 142 -6.88 5.36 -1.60
N GLY A 143 -5.76 4.67 -1.38
CA GLY A 143 -4.50 4.87 -2.10
C GLY A 143 -4.66 4.74 -3.61
N ILE A 144 -5.30 3.68 -4.09
CA ILE A 144 -5.59 3.45 -5.52
C ILE A 144 -6.43 4.60 -6.11
N VAL A 145 -7.50 4.99 -5.43
CA VAL A 145 -8.39 6.08 -5.88
C VAL A 145 -7.64 7.41 -5.93
N LEU A 146 -6.82 7.71 -4.92
CA LEU A 146 -6.00 8.92 -4.89
C LEU A 146 -4.98 8.94 -6.03
N VAL A 147 -4.30 7.81 -6.31
CA VAL A 147 -3.37 7.68 -7.44
C VAL A 147 -4.10 7.89 -8.78
N GLU A 148 -5.30 7.33 -8.95
CA GLU A 148 -6.13 7.57 -10.13
C GLU A 148 -6.47 9.05 -10.28
N GLN A 149 -6.92 9.71 -9.20
CA GLN A 149 -7.24 11.14 -9.24
C GLN A 149 -6.02 11.94 -9.67
N ILE A 150 -4.83 11.63 -9.17
CA ILE A 150 -3.59 12.32 -9.56
C ILE A 150 -3.33 12.14 -11.05
N TYR A 151 -3.37 10.90 -11.55
CA TYR A 151 -3.06 10.60 -12.95
C TYR A 151 -4.05 11.25 -13.93
N ARG A 152 -5.35 11.15 -13.63
CA ARG A 152 -6.42 11.65 -14.52
C ARG A 152 -6.51 13.16 -14.55
N ASN A 153 -6.30 13.82 -13.40
CA ASN A 153 -6.40 15.28 -13.30
C ASN A 153 -5.11 16.01 -13.75
N THR A 154 -4.00 15.30 -13.92
CA THR A 154 -2.77 15.87 -14.50
C THR A 154 -2.93 16.15 -15.99
N LEU A 155 -2.46 17.33 -16.44
CA LEU A 155 -2.48 17.74 -17.85
C LEU A 155 -1.75 16.73 -18.74
N PRO A 156 -2.25 16.43 -19.96
CA PRO A 156 -1.65 15.43 -20.86
C PRO A 156 -0.13 15.58 -21.06
N GLU A 157 0.34 16.82 -21.18
CA GLU A 157 1.76 17.17 -21.35
C GLU A 157 2.65 16.72 -20.17
N GLN A 158 2.11 16.73 -18.95
CA GLN A 158 2.82 16.35 -17.72
C GLN A 158 2.63 14.88 -17.34
N ARG A 159 1.72 14.15 -18.00
CA ARG A 159 1.46 12.72 -17.71
C ARG A 159 2.69 11.85 -17.89
N TRP A 160 3.58 12.21 -18.82
CA TRP A 160 4.81 11.45 -19.07
C TRP A 160 5.78 11.48 -17.89
N ALA A 161 5.79 12.55 -17.10
CA ALA A 161 6.63 12.68 -15.91
C ALA A 161 6.02 11.91 -14.72
N ILE A 162 4.72 12.08 -14.47
CA ILE A 162 4.05 11.49 -13.28
C ILE A 162 3.71 10.01 -13.42
N LYS A 163 3.66 9.45 -14.64
CA LYS A 163 3.24 8.06 -14.86
C LYS A 163 4.03 7.04 -14.04
N PHE A 164 5.33 7.25 -13.83
CA PHE A 164 6.16 6.32 -13.06
C PHE A 164 5.88 6.40 -11.56
N LEU A 165 5.59 7.60 -11.05
CA LEU A 165 5.14 7.79 -9.67
C LEU A 165 3.79 7.07 -9.47
N CYS A 166 2.83 7.32 -10.36
CA CYS A 166 1.53 6.67 -10.30
C CYS A 166 1.63 5.15 -10.43
N LEU A 167 2.47 4.63 -11.33
CA LEU A 167 2.64 3.19 -11.51
C LEU A 167 3.28 2.54 -10.28
N GLY A 168 4.31 3.16 -9.71
CA GLY A 168 4.95 2.68 -8.48
C GLY A 168 3.98 2.63 -7.31
N LEU A 169 3.26 3.73 -7.05
CA LEU A 169 2.32 3.80 -5.92
C LEU A 169 1.07 2.95 -6.14
N PHE A 170 0.53 2.92 -7.36
CA PHE A 170 -0.56 2.00 -7.70
C PHE A 170 -0.14 0.55 -7.45
N GLY A 171 1.06 0.16 -7.86
CA GLY A 171 1.59 -1.19 -7.61
C GLY A 171 1.68 -1.52 -6.11
N MET A 172 2.13 -0.58 -5.28
CA MET A 172 2.20 -0.78 -3.82
C MET A 172 0.82 -0.98 -3.22
N PHE A 173 -0.13 -0.08 -3.50
CA PHE A 173 -1.48 -0.18 -2.95
C PHE A 173 -2.30 -1.35 -3.54
N ALA A 174 -2.09 -1.69 -4.81
CA ALA A 174 -2.73 -2.85 -5.43
C ALA A 174 -2.24 -4.16 -4.81
N TYR A 175 -0.95 -4.26 -4.50
CA TYR A 175 -0.43 -5.42 -3.79
C TYR A 175 -0.96 -5.51 -2.35
N ASP A 176 -1.03 -4.38 -1.65
CA ASP A 176 -1.62 -4.35 -0.31
C ASP A 176 -3.11 -4.74 -0.34
N LEU A 177 -3.88 -4.23 -1.31
CA LEU A 177 -5.26 -4.65 -1.54
C LEU A 177 -5.35 -6.17 -1.74
N TYR A 178 -4.47 -6.74 -2.57
CA TYR A 178 -4.40 -8.19 -2.78
C TYR A 178 -4.16 -8.93 -1.46
N MET A 179 -3.07 -8.61 -0.76
CA MET A 179 -2.65 -9.30 0.46
C MET A 179 -3.71 -9.23 1.57
N TYR A 180 -4.29 -8.06 1.85
CA TYR A 180 -5.30 -7.95 2.89
C TYR A 180 -6.67 -8.52 2.46
N SER A 181 -6.99 -8.53 1.16
CA SER A 181 -8.19 -9.22 0.68
C SER A 181 -8.10 -10.75 0.83
N GLU A 182 -6.90 -11.31 0.59
CA GLU A 182 -6.60 -12.71 0.87
C GLU A 182 -6.71 -13.01 2.37
N ALA A 183 -6.16 -12.12 3.21
CA ALA A 183 -6.27 -12.23 4.67
C ALA A 183 -7.71 -12.19 5.18
N LEU A 184 -8.58 -11.38 4.55
CA LEU A 184 -10.02 -11.37 4.85
C LEU A 184 -10.70 -12.69 4.48
N MET A 185 -10.32 -13.27 3.34
CA MET A 185 -10.93 -14.48 2.82
C MET A 185 -10.60 -15.70 3.69
N PHE A 186 -9.33 -15.84 4.08
CA PHE A 186 -8.85 -16.99 4.86
C PHE A 186 -8.75 -16.73 6.36
N ARG A 187 -9.04 -15.50 6.82
CA ARG A 187 -8.88 -15.03 8.21
C ARG A 187 -7.46 -15.21 8.77
N VAL A 188 -6.48 -15.35 7.90
CA VAL A 188 -5.07 -15.59 8.21
C VAL A 188 -4.24 -14.81 7.20
N LEU A 189 -3.21 -14.11 7.68
CA LEU A 189 -2.20 -13.51 6.81
C LEU A 189 -1.25 -14.61 6.33
N ASP A 190 -1.28 -14.90 5.03
CA ASP A 190 -0.36 -15.85 4.43
C ASP A 190 1.08 -15.32 4.53
N GLN A 191 1.98 -16.17 5.00
CA GLN A 191 3.37 -15.81 5.24
C GLN A 191 4.14 -15.56 3.94
N SER A 192 3.79 -16.25 2.86
CA SER A 192 4.45 -16.09 1.56
C SER A 192 4.06 -14.76 0.93
N SER A 193 2.76 -14.41 0.95
CA SER A 193 2.26 -13.09 0.57
C SER A 193 2.87 -11.98 1.43
N TRP A 194 2.99 -12.19 2.74
CA TRP A 194 3.68 -11.23 3.60
C TRP A 194 5.13 -11.01 3.14
N PHE A 195 5.92 -12.08 3.02
CA PHE A 195 7.33 -11.99 2.64
C PHE A 195 7.55 -11.43 1.23
N ALA A 196 6.71 -11.75 0.24
CA ALA A 196 6.87 -11.24 -1.13
C ALA A 196 6.73 -9.71 -1.24
N ARG A 197 6.03 -9.08 -0.29
CA ARG A 197 5.81 -7.62 -0.24
C ARG A 197 7.09 -6.80 -0.28
N GLY A 198 8.16 -7.27 0.36
CA GLY A 198 9.46 -6.59 0.39
C GLY A 198 10.09 -6.48 -1.00
N ALA A 199 10.17 -7.60 -1.72
CA ALA A 199 10.72 -7.70 -3.06
C ALA A 199 9.88 -6.91 -4.08
N ILE A 200 8.55 -6.96 -3.96
CA ILE A 200 7.64 -6.18 -4.81
C ILE A 200 7.89 -4.68 -4.63
N ASN A 201 8.02 -4.22 -3.38
CA ASN A 201 8.37 -2.83 -3.12
C ASN A 201 9.75 -2.47 -3.68
N ALA A 202 10.75 -3.36 -3.57
CA ALA A 202 12.07 -3.17 -4.15
C ALA A 202 12.01 -2.99 -5.68
N LEU A 203 11.15 -3.74 -6.37
CA LEU A 203 10.93 -3.61 -7.82
C LEU A 203 10.21 -2.32 -8.22
N LEU A 204 9.37 -1.77 -7.34
CA LEU A 204 8.62 -0.54 -7.58
C LEU A 204 9.45 0.73 -7.30
N VAL A 205 10.44 0.65 -6.41
CA VAL A 205 11.31 1.78 -6.06
C VAL A 205 12.02 2.42 -7.26
N PRO A 206 12.60 1.66 -8.22
CA PRO A 206 13.17 2.25 -9.44
C PRO A 206 12.18 3.12 -10.22
N LEU A 207 10.89 2.79 -10.25
CA LEU A 207 9.87 3.62 -10.91
C LEU A 207 9.73 4.96 -10.19
N LEU A 208 9.71 4.95 -8.85
CA LEU A 208 9.71 6.16 -8.05
C LEU A 208 10.99 6.98 -8.25
N ALA A 209 12.15 6.34 -8.29
CA ALA A 209 13.44 7.00 -8.55
C ALA A 209 13.48 7.67 -9.92
N VAL A 210 12.96 7.00 -10.97
CA VAL A 210 12.85 7.57 -12.32
C VAL A 210 11.92 8.78 -12.33
N SER A 211 10.82 8.78 -11.56
CA SER A 211 9.95 9.95 -11.49
C SER A 211 10.66 11.15 -10.87
N VAL A 212 11.47 10.93 -9.84
CA VAL A 212 12.27 11.96 -9.16
C VAL A 212 13.38 12.50 -10.06
N ALA A 213 14.09 11.60 -10.75
CA ALA A 213 15.21 11.96 -11.61
C ALA A 213 14.79 12.75 -12.86
N ARG A 214 13.60 12.48 -13.40
CA ARG A 214 13.11 13.13 -14.63
C ARG A 214 12.72 14.58 -14.42
N ASP A 215 12.14 14.91 -13.27
CA ASP A 215 11.80 16.29 -12.96
C ASP A 215 11.71 16.53 -11.44
N PRO A 216 12.80 17.04 -10.82
CA PRO A 216 12.84 17.42 -9.41
C PRO A 216 11.85 18.54 -9.04
N VAL A 217 11.38 19.30 -10.05
CA VAL A 217 10.44 20.42 -9.93
C VAL A 217 9.00 19.95 -10.10
N VAL A 218 8.72 18.88 -10.85
CA VAL A 218 7.36 18.34 -11.03
C VAL A 218 6.73 17.93 -9.71
N SER A 219 7.45 17.38 -8.74
CA SER A 219 6.87 17.15 -7.40
C SER A 219 6.47 18.42 -6.61
N ALA A 220 6.99 19.59 -7.01
CA ALA A 220 6.75 20.89 -6.37
C ALA A 220 5.78 21.79 -7.18
N ASN A 221 5.77 21.66 -8.49
CA ASN A 221 4.95 22.43 -9.44
C ASN A 221 4.20 21.49 -10.40
N ILE A 222 3.45 20.51 -9.88
CA ILE A 222 2.46 19.82 -10.71
C ILE A 222 1.43 20.88 -11.10
N PHE A 223 1.51 21.36 -12.34
CA PHE A 223 0.50 22.25 -12.92
C PHE A 223 -0.67 21.35 -13.31
N VAL A 224 -1.45 20.98 -12.31
CA VAL A 224 -2.63 20.16 -12.49
C VAL A 224 -3.69 20.98 -13.23
N SER A 225 -4.45 20.33 -14.13
CA SER A 225 -5.49 21.00 -14.91
C SER A 225 -6.49 21.71 -13.98
N ARG A 226 -6.98 22.89 -14.40
CA ARG A 226 -7.87 23.75 -13.60
C ARG A 226 -9.29 23.21 -13.43
N GLY A 227 -9.59 22.04 -13.99
CA GLY A 227 -10.84 21.31 -13.80
C GLY A 227 -10.56 19.89 -13.34
N VAL A 228 -11.19 19.48 -12.23
CA VAL A 228 -11.09 18.12 -11.70
C VAL A 228 -12.44 17.44 -11.82
N ILE A 229 -12.42 16.26 -12.42
CA ILE A 229 -13.57 15.37 -12.46
C ILE A 229 -13.24 14.22 -11.51
N PHE A 230 -14.15 13.90 -10.61
CA PHE A 230 -13.98 12.73 -9.75
C PHE A 230 -14.13 11.48 -10.62
N HIS A 231 -13.04 10.74 -10.77
CA HIS A 231 -13.02 9.50 -11.54
C HIS A 231 -13.22 8.29 -10.60
N THR A 232 -14.05 7.33 -11.00
CA THR A 232 -14.41 6.17 -10.19
C THR A 232 -13.85 4.86 -10.72
N THR A 233 -12.99 4.88 -11.74
CA THR A 233 -12.53 3.65 -12.41
C THR A 233 -11.77 2.74 -11.45
N GLY A 234 -10.88 3.30 -10.63
CA GLY A 234 -10.10 2.58 -9.64
C GLY A 234 -10.97 2.04 -8.51
N LEU A 235 -11.99 2.80 -8.10
CA LEU A 235 -12.97 2.34 -7.11
C LEU A 235 -13.80 1.17 -7.66
N VAL A 236 -14.27 1.27 -8.91
CA VAL A 236 -15.02 0.22 -9.59
C VAL A 236 -14.13 -1.01 -9.79
N ALA A 237 -12.88 -0.84 -10.22
CA ALA A 237 -11.94 -1.93 -10.40
C ALA A 237 -11.62 -2.64 -9.07
N ALA A 238 -11.38 -1.90 -8.00
CA ALA A 238 -11.18 -2.45 -6.67
C ALA A 238 -12.43 -3.17 -6.15
N GLY A 239 -13.62 -2.60 -6.38
CA GLY A 239 -14.90 -3.24 -6.04
C GLY A 239 -15.12 -4.53 -6.80
N LEU A 240 -14.89 -4.55 -8.11
CA LEU A 240 -14.97 -5.76 -8.95
C LEU A 240 -13.96 -6.83 -8.49
N TYR A 241 -12.75 -6.42 -8.17
CA TYR A 241 -11.74 -7.31 -7.60
C TYR A 241 -12.21 -7.94 -6.28
N LEU A 242 -12.74 -7.14 -5.35
CA LEU A 242 -13.25 -7.63 -4.08
C LEU A 242 -14.47 -8.54 -4.25
N LEU A 243 -15.37 -8.25 -5.19
CA LEU A 243 -16.49 -9.12 -5.52
C LEU A 243 -16.01 -10.47 -6.10
N ALA A 244 -15.01 -10.45 -6.97
CA ALA A 244 -14.42 -11.68 -7.51
C ALA A 244 -13.75 -12.51 -6.40
N MET A 245 -12.95 -11.86 -5.53
CA MET A 245 -12.33 -12.54 -4.39
C MET A 245 -13.37 -13.09 -3.41
N ALA A 246 -14.44 -12.34 -3.12
CA ALA A 246 -15.54 -12.80 -2.29
C ALA A 246 -16.27 -14.00 -2.91
N ALA A 247 -16.49 -14.00 -4.23
CA ALA A 247 -17.07 -15.12 -4.96
C ALA A 247 -16.17 -16.37 -4.89
N VAL A 248 -14.86 -16.21 -5.08
CA VAL A 248 -13.88 -17.30 -4.92
C VAL A 248 -13.89 -17.83 -3.49
N GLY A 249 -13.85 -16.96 -2.49
CA GLY A 249 -13.90 -17.36 -1.07
C GLY A 249 -15.19 -18.06 -0.68
N TYR A 250 -16.34 -17.56 -1.16
CA TYR A 250 -17.64 -18.21 -1.00
C TYR A 250 -17.64 -19.60 -1.64
N TYR A 251 -17.12 -19.71 -2.87
CA TYR A 251 -17.03 -20.97 -3.57
C TYR A 251 -16.13 -21.97 -2.80
N ILE A 252 -14.95 -21.56 -2.34
CA ILE A 252 -14.04 -22.41 -1.56
C ILE A 252 -14.70 -22.87 -0.25
N SER A 253 -15.33 -21.96 0.48
CA SER A 253 -15.97 -22.27 1.77
C SER A 253 -17.21 -23.15 1.63
N TYR A 254 -18.02 -22.95 0.58
CA TYR A 254 -19.25 -23.71 0.36
C TYR A 254 -18.98 -25.14 -0.13
N TYR A 255 -18.04 -25.29 -1.06
CA TYR A 255 -17.71 -26.61 -1.64
C TYR A 255 -16.69 -27.39 -0.82
N GLY A 256 -16.04 -26.78 0.18
CA GLY A 256 -15.34 -27.44 1.29
C GLY A 256 -14.19 -28.39 0.92
N GLY A 257 -13.83 -28.49 -0.36
CA GLY A 257 -12.88 -29.46 -0.87
C GLY A 257 -11.46 -28.91 -0.95
N SER A 258 -10.47 -29.75 -0.65
CA SER A 258 -9.09 -29.50 -1.01
C SER A 258 -9.00 -29.30 -2.53
N TRP A 259 -8.73 -28.07 -2.97
CA TRP A 259 -8.49 -27.73 -4.36
C TRP A 259 -7.20 -28.33 -4.91
N GLY A 260 -6.28 -28.72 -4.03
CA GLY A 260 -5.01 -29.35 -4.36
C GLY A 260 -5.18 -30.54 -5.30
N PRO A 261 -5.97 -31.57 -4.94
CA PRO A 261 -6.28 -32.69 -5.83
C PRO A 261 -6.89 -32.30 -7.19
N VAL A 262 -7.80 -31.32 -7.24
CA VAL A 262 -8.44 -30.89 -8.50
C VAL A 262 -7.42 -30.20 -9.41
N LEU A 263 -6.62 -29.28 -8.86
CA LEU A 263 -5.55 -28.61 -9.60
C LEU A 263 -4.45 -29.59 -10.01
N GLN A 264 -4.08 -30.55 -9.15
CA GLN A 264 -3.14 -31.61 -9.49
C GLN A 264 -3.67 -32.48 -10.63
N LEU A 265 -4.96 -32.83 -10.64
CA LEU A 265 -5.59 -33.58 -11.73
C LEU A 265 -5.61 -32.78 -13.04
N ILE A 266 -5.95 -31.49 -12.99
CA ILE A 266 -5.93 -30.61 -14.17
C ILE A 266 -4.50 -30.47 -14.71
N PHE A 267 -3.50 -30.30 -13.84
CA PHE A 267 -2.09 -30.25 -14.25
C PHE A 267 -1.59 -31.59 -14.79
N LEU A 268 -1.98 -32.72 -14.18
CA LEU A 268 -1.63 -34.05 -14.65
C LEU A 268 -2.21 -34.29 -16.06
N PHE A 269 -3.51 -34.05 -16.24
CA PHE A 269 -4.16 -34.17 -17.55
C PHE A 269 -3.62 -33.17 -18.56
N GLY A 270 -3.35 -31.93 -18.15
CA GLY A 270 -2.73 -30.91 -18.99
C GLY A 270 -1.32 -31.30 -19.44
N SER A 271 -0.51 -31.91 -18.56
CA SER A 271 0.83 -32.39 -18.90
C SER A 271 0.82 -33.62 -19.81
N LEU A 272 -0.27 -34.39 -19.85
CA LEU A 272 -0.46 -35.48 -20.82
C LEU A 272 -0.87 -34.98 -22.21
N LEU A 273 -1.32 -33.72 -22.32
CA LEU A 273 -1.74 -33.10 -23.58
C LEU A 273 -0.63 -32.27 -24.25
N VAL A 274 0.51 -32.08 -23.61
CA VAL A 274 1.71 -31.39 -24.13
C VAL A 274 2.81 -32.41 -24.35
#